data_AF-A0A0J7KKI5-F1
#
_entry.id   AF-A0A0J7KKI5-F1
#
_cell.length_a   1.000
_cell.length_b   1.000
_cell.length_c   1.000
_cell.angle_alpha   90.00
_cell.angle_beta   90.00
_cell.angle_gamma   90.00
#
_symmetry.space_group_name_H-M   'P 1'
#
loop_
_entity.id
_entity.type
_entity.pdbx_description
1 polymer ?
#
loop_
_entity_poly.entity_id
_entity_poly.type
_entity_poly.pdbx_seq_one_letter_code
_entity_poly.pdbx_strand_id
1 'polypeptide(L)'
;MEGRVERIIGTLNRLMPNLRDPDERRRRLFANVVLSVLLYGAPVWGNKLLTSKRHMALNRLMCSVAQRVISAYRTVSGNAAFLLARIHSLRFLAPMRKKVYAQLKGLKDEGLYTPKTRDAVKEAEFTDMCERWRTYLERPNTPGEYTKMAVVPHLENWMKRKHGSLSFHLTQILTSHGCFAKFLRRIGKRANDSCDFCGEEDSAIHTLCECPAWYPSHFR
;
A
#
# COMPACT_ATOMS: atom_id res chain seq x y z
N MET A 1 17.53 -10.78 12.69
CA MET A 1 16.15 -10.30 12.50
C MET A 1 15.67 -10.53 11.06
N GLU A 2 16.46 -10.08 10.08
CA GLU A 2 16.19 -10.19 8.63
C GLU A 2 15.84 -11.63 8.19
N GLY A 3 16.70 -12.63 8.42
CA GLY A 3 16.43 -14.02 8.02
C GLY A 3 15.24 -14.71 8.70
N ARG A 4 14.76 -14.22 9.86
CA ARG A 4 13.50 -14.72 10.45
C ARG A 4 12.30 -14.16 9.71
N VAL A 5 12.33 -12.87 9.41
CA VAL A 5 11.25 -12.17 8.70
C VAL A 5 11.13 -12.69 7.27
N GLU A 6 12.24 -12.91 6.57
CA GLU A 6 12.24 -13.47 5.22
C GLU A 6 11.58 -14.84 5.15
N ARG A 7 11.87 -15.73 6.10
CA ARG A 7 11.21 -17.05 6.18
C ARG A 7 9.70 -16.92 6.40
N ILE A 8 9.27 -16.05 7.31
CA ILE A 8 7.85 -15.78 7.57
C ILE A 8 7.18 -15.23 6.29
N ILE A 9 7.78 -14.24 5.64
CA ILE A 9 7.27 -13.65 4.41
C ILE A 9 7.19 -14.69 3.29
N GLY A 10 8.21 -15.54 3.15
CA GLY A 10 8.23 -16.62 2.16
C GLY A 10 7.05 -17.57 2.31
N THR A 11 6.78 -18.02 3.54
CA THR A 11 5.62 -18.87 3.85
C THR A 11 4.30 -18.15 3.61
N LEU A 12 4.15 -16.91 4.10
CA LEU A 12 2.91 -16.16 3.97
C LEU A 12 2.60 -15.78 2.53
N ASN A 13 3.61 -15.45 1.71
CA ASN A 13 3.41 -15.14 0.30
C ASN A 13 2.86 -16.34 -0.50
N ARG A 14 3.15 -17.58 -0.08
CA ARG A 14 2.56 -18.79 -0.69
C ARG A 14 1.07 -18.94 -0.37
N LEU A 15 0.64 -18.43 0.79
CA LEU A 15 -0.76 -18.42 1.23
C LEU A 15 -1.59 -17.28 0.63
N MET A 16 -0.98 -16.43 -0.21
CA MET A 16 -1.64 -15.26 -0.81
C MET A 16 -1.43 -15.24 -2.33
N PRO A 17 -1.97 -16.22 -3.09
CA PRO A 17 -1.93 -16.21 -4.54
C PRO A 17 -2.77 -15.05 -5.11
N ASN A 18 -2.45 -14.54 -6.30
CA ASN A 18 -3.19 -13.40 -6.86
C ASN A 18 -4.65 -13.75 -7.22
N LEU A 19 -4.90 -15.00 -7.62
CA LEU A 19 -6.22 -15.53 -7.96
C LEU A 19 -6.67 -16.53 -6.89
N ARG A 20 -7.98 -16.51 -6.58
CA ARG A 20 -8.65 -17.36 -5.57
C ARG A 20 -8.25 -17.01 -4.13
N ASP A 21 -8.91 -17.67 -3.17
CA ASP A 21 -8.73 -17.47 -1.73
C ASP A 21 -7.25 -17.32 -1.33
N PRO A 22 -6.91 -16.45 -0.37
CA PRO A 22 -7.79 -15.66 0.53
C PRO A 22 -8.14 -14.24 0.02
N ASP A 23 -9.13 -13.58 0.63
CA ASP A 23 -9.52 -12.18 0.37
C ASP A 23 -8.55 -11.12 0.95
N GLU A 24 -8.67 -9.84 0.56
CA GLU A 24 -7.79 -8.75 1.05
C GLU A 24 -7.74 -8.69 2.59
N ARG A 25 -8.88 -8.92 3.26
CA ARG A 25 -8.99 -8.82 4.72
C ARG A 25 -8.11 -9.85 5.42
N ARG A 26 -8.18 -11.12 5.00
CA ARG A 26 -7.35 -12.22 5.51
C ARG A 26 -5.87 -11.99 5.19
N ARG A 27 -5.55 -11.53 3.97
CA ARG A 27 -4.16 -11.24 3.58
C ARG A 27 -3.53 -10.13 4.42
N ARG A 28 -4.30 -9.09 4.70
CA ARG A 28 -3.85 -7.99 5.56
C ARG A 28 -3.64 -8.44 7.00
N LEU A 29 -4.42 -9.41 7.50
CA LEU A 29 -4.13 -10.04 8.80
C LEU A 29 -2.74 -10.68 8.81
N PHE A 30 -2.38 -11.42 7.77
CA PHE A 30 -1.04 -12.00 7.62
C PHE A 30 0.05 -10.92 7.52
N ALA A 31 -0.19 -9.86 6.76
CA ALA A 31 0.73 -8.73 6.68
C ALA A 31 0.94 -8.04 8.04
N ASN A 32 -0.11 -7.92 8.86
CA ASN A 32 -0.03 -7.36 10.21
C ASN A 32 0.84 -8.22 11.13
N VAL A 33 0.84 -9.55 10.98
CA VAL A 33 1.77 -10.43 11.72
C VAL A 33 3.22 -10.10 11.37
N VAL A 34 3.54 -9.97 10.08
CA VAL A 34 4.89 -9.58 9.62
C VAL A 34 5.30 -8.22 10.17
N LEU A 35 4.41 -7.23 10.08
CA LEU A 35 4.64 -5.88 10.61
C LEU A 35 4.88 -5.89 12.11
N SER A 36 4.16 -6.73 12.86
CA SER A 36 4.29 -6.83 14.31
C SER A 36 5.67 -7.38 14.71
N VAL A 37 6.14 -8.43 14.03
CA VAL A 37 7.49 -8.99 14.23
C VAL A 37 8.56 -7.98 13.84
N LEU A 38 8.39 -7.28 12.72
CA LEU A 38 9.35 -6.29 12.26
C LEU A 38 9.44 -5.10 13.22
N LEU A 39 8.31 -4.54 13.64
CA LEU A 39 8.24 -3.29 14.39
C LEU A 39 8.34 -3.46 15.90
N TYR A 40 8.43 -4.69 16.41
CA TYR A 40 8.56 -4.94 17.84
C TYR A 40 9.70 -4.12 18.47
N GLY A 41 10.87 -4.08 17.81
CA GLY A 41 12.03 -3.32 18.28
C GLY A 41 12.08 -1.86 17.80
N ALA A 42 11.06 -1.35 17.10
CA ALA A 42 11.08 -0.01 16.49
C ALA A 42 11.45 1.12 17.46
N PRO A 43 11.08 1.10 18.76
CA PRO A 43 11.53 2.13 19.70
C PRO A 43 13.05 2.28 19.81
N VAL A 44 13.80 1.18 19.62
CA VAL A 44 15.26 1.16 19.71
C VAL A 44 15.92 1.64 18.41
N TRP A 45 15.44 1.15 17.26
CA TRP A 45 16.12 1.35 15.98
C TRP A 45 15.41 2.29 15.00
N GLY A 46 14.20 2.78 15.30
CA GLY A 46 13.32 3.48 14.34
C GLY A 46 13.96 4.65 13.59
N ASN A 47 14.78 5.46 14.27
CA ASN A 47 15.50 6.58 13.64
C ASN A 47 16.75 6.14 12.86
N LYS A 48 17.34 5.01 13.22
CA LYS A 48 18.54 4.45 12.58
C LYS A 48 18.19 3.64 11.33
N LEU A 49 16.90 3.37 11.07
CA LEU A 49 16.47 2.60 9.91
C LEU A 49 16.89 3.32 8.62
N LEU A 50 16.57 4.61 8.49
CA LEU A 50 16.78 5.36 7.23
C LEU A 50 18.25 5.55 6.86
N THR A 51 19.14 5.55 7.85
CA THR A 51 20.58 5.64 7.63
C THR A 51 21.20 4.27 7.30
N SER A 52 20.47 3.18 7.47
CA SER A 52 20.95 1.83 7.19
C SER A 52 20.67 1.41 5.74
N LYS A 53 21.67 0.76 5.13
CA LYS A 53 21.50 0.04 3.85
C LYS A 53 20.39 -1.02 3.91
N ARG A 54 20.11 -1.56 5.11
CA ARG A 54 19.08 -2.60 5.33
C ARG A 54 17.65 -2.10 5.10
N HIS A 55 17.39 -0.80 5.18
CA HIS A 55 16.03 -0.31 5.01
C HIS A 55 15.48 -0.59 3.61
N MET A 56 16.33 -0.54 2.58
CA MET A 56 15.90 -0.81 1.20
C MET A 56 15.49 -2.28 1.04
N ALA A 57 16.26 -3.21 1.59
CA ALA A 57 15.96 -4.64 1.56
C ALA A 57 14.64 -4.93 2.30
N LEU A 58 14.49 -4.43 3.53
CA LEU A 58 13.26 -4.58 4.31
C LEU A 58 12.05 -3.94 3.63
N ASN A 59 12.21 -2.78 3.00
CA ASN A 59 11.12 -2.12 2.28
C ASN A 59 10.71 -2.89 1.02
N ARG A 60 11.66 -3.54 0.32
CA ARG A 60 11.36 -4.46 -0.79
C ARG A 60 10.58 -5.69 -0.32
N LEU A 61 10.98 -6.28 0.81
CA LEU A 61 10.26 -7.40 1.41
C LEU A 61 8.82 -7.00 1.78
N MET A 62 8.65 -5.86 2.44
CA MET A 62 7.32 -5.33 2.78
C MET A 62 6.49 -4.95 1.55
N CYS A 63 7.13 -4.43 0.50
CA CYS A 63 6.48 -4.18 -0.78
C CYS A 63 5.92 -5.49 -1.37
N SER A 64 6.69 -6.59 -1.32
CA SER A 64 6.20 -7.89 -1.81
C SER A 64 4.97 -8.37 -1.04
N VAL A 65 4.94 -8.16 0.28
CA VAL A 65 3.77 -8.47 1.12
C VAL A 65 2.59 -7.58 0.75
N ALA A 66 2.80 -6.27 0.60
CA ALA A 66 1.76 -5.33 0.21
C ALA A 66 1.17 -5.66 -1.17
N GLN A 67 2.00 -6.01 -2.15
CA GLN A 67 1.55 -6.48 -3.47
C GLN A 67 0.67 -7.73 -3.33
N ARG A 68 1.02 -8.69 -2.46
CA ARG A 68 0.18 -9.87 -2.22
C ARG A 68 -1.15 -9.52 -1.55
N VAL A 69 -1.16 -8.59 -0.59
CA VAL A 69 -2.39 -8.14 0.09
C VAL A 69 -3.45 -7.69 -0.91
N ILE A 70 -3.02 -7.01 -1.97
CA ILE A 70 -3.92 -6.48 -3.01
C ILE A 70 -3.98 -7.36 -4.27
N SER A 71 -3.43 -8.58 -4.26
CA SER A 71 -3.35 -9.42 -5.46
C SER A 71 -2.63 -8.75 -6.66
N ALA A 72 -1.76 -7.77 -6.43
CA ALA A 72 -1.11 -7.02 -7.49
C ALA A 72 -0.10 -7.87 -8.27
N TYR A 73 0.13 -7.48 -9.52
CA TYR A 73 1.30 -7.92 -10.26
C TYR A 73 2.59 -7.40 -9.61
N ARG A 74 3.69 -8.15 -9.77
CA ARG A 74 5.00 -7.79 -9.22
C ARG A 74 5.56 -6.47 -9.78
N THR A 75 5.05 -6.01 -10.92
CA THR A 75 5.42 -4.75 -11.58
C THR A 75 4.75 -3.53 -10.97
N VAL A 76 3.73 -3.69 -10.11
CA VAL A 76 3.10 -2.57 -9.39
C VAL A 76 4.12 -1.90 -8.48
N SER A 77 4.21 -0.57 -8.53
CA SER A 77 5.18 0.17 -7.73
C SER A 77 4.96 -0.01 -6.23
N GLY A 78 6.02 0.12 -5.43
CA GLY A 78 5.90 0.04 -3.98
C GLY A 78 4.98 1.11 -3.39
N ASN A 79 5.00 2.34 -3.93
CA ASN A 79 4.10 3.40 -3.49
C ASN A 79 2.64 3.03 -3.70
N ALA A 80 2.28 2.55 -4.89
CA ALA A 80 0.93 2.09 -5.18
C ALA A 80 0.53 0.88 -4.33
N ALA A 81 1.45 -0.08 -4.15
CA ALA A 81 1.20 -1.27 -3.34
C ALA A 81 0.92 -0.90 -1.87
N PHE A 82 1.72 -0.03 -1.27
CA PHE A 82 1.53 0.42 0.11
C PHE A 82 0.22 1.20 0.30
N LEU A 83 -0.09 2.12 -0.61
CA LEU A 83 -1.35 2.88 -0.61
C LEU A 83 -2.56 1.94 -0.66
N LEU A 84 -2.62 1.07 -1.67
CA LEU A 84 -3.77 0.19 -1.88
C LEU A 84 -3.91 -0.87 -0.77
N ALA A 85 -2.79 -1.43 -0.29
CA ALA A 85 -2.79 -2.42 0.79
C ALA A 85 -3.15 -1.85 2.16
N ARG A 86 -3.24 -0.52 2.29
CA ARG A 86 -3.37 0.19 3.56
C ARG A 86 -2.24 -0.14 4.54
N ILE A 87 -1.03 -0.28 4.00
CA ILE A 87 0.20 -0.55 4.76
C ILE A 87 1.19 0.58 4.51
N HIS A 88 1.64 1.24 5.57
CA HIS A 88 2.67 2.28 5.45
C HIS A 88 4.05 1.66 5.22
N SER A 89 4.88 2.29 4.39
CA SER A 89 6.30 1.92 4.28
C SER A 89 6.98 2.01 5.65
N LEU A 90 7.92 1.08 5.91
CA LEU A 90 8.72 1.08 7.14
C LEU A 90 9.44 2.41 7.38
N ARG A 91 9.72 3.16 6.30
CA ARG A 91 10.30 4.51 6.36
C ARG A 91 9.49 5.47 7.23
N PHE A 92 8.17 5.36 7.23
CA PHE A 92 7.27 6.23 7.99
C PHE A 92 6.77 5.53 9.25
N LEU A 93 6.51 4.24 9.15
CA LEU A 93 5.92 3.45 10.23
C LEU A 93 6.88 3.26 11.41
N ALA A 94 8.19 3.08 11.17
CA ALA A 94 9.14 2.88 12.25
C ALA A 94 9.41 4.13 13.10
N PRO A 95 9.64 5.33 12.52
CA PRO A 95 9.73 6.57 13.30
C PRO A 95 8.45 6.86 14.10
N MET A 96 7.28 6.69 13.49
CA MET A 96 5.99 6.88 14.18
C MET A 96 5.87 5.95 15.39
N ARG A 97 6.18 4.65 15.23
CA ARG A 97 6.13 3.68 16.34
C ARG A 97 7.07 4.05 17.49
N LYS A 98 8.24 4.59 17.18
CA LYS A 98 9.18 5.08 18.20
C LYS A 98 8.62 6.28 18.97
N LYS A 99 8.06 7.26 18.27
CA LYS A 99 7.47 8.45 18.90
C LYS A 99 6.30 8.10 19.81
N VAL A 100 5.37 7.27 19.32
CA VAL A 100 4.25 6.74 20.11
C VAL A 100 4.79 6.07 21.37
N TYR A 101 5.79 5.20 21.26
CA TYR A 101 6.38 4.55 22.43
C TYR A 101 6.96 5.55 23.43
N ALA A 102 7.75 6.52 22.96
CA ALA A 102 8.39 7.52 23.83
C ALA A 102 7.36 8.36 24.59
N GLN A 103 6.32 8.85 23.92
CA GLN A 103 5.26 9.64 24.54
C GLN A 103 4.44 8.80 25.53
N LEU A 104 4.06 7.57 25.17
CA LEU A 104 3.34 6.69 26.08
C LEU A 104 4.18 6.29 27.29
N LYS A 105 5.51 6.23 27.15
CA LYS A 105 6.42 6.02 28.28
C LYS A 105 6.41 7.23 29.22
N GLY A 106 6.58 8.44 28.69
CA GLY A 106 6.52 9.68 29.50
C GLY A 106 5.20 9.81 30.26
N LEU A 107 4.06 9.55 29.59
CA LEU A 107 2.75 9.56 30.24
C LEU A 107 2.61 8.53 31.36
N LYS A 108 3.28 7.38 31.27
CA LYS A 108 3.29 6.39 32.35
C LYS A 108 4.16 6.86 33.51
N ASP A 109 5.33 7.40 33.20
CA ASP A 109 6.28 7.92 34.20
C ASP A 109 5.65 9.09 34.99
N GLU A 110 4.79 9.88 34.35
CA GLU A 110 4.04 10.99 34.96
C GLU A 110 2.69 10.57 35.60
N GLY A 111 2.29 9.30 35.50
CA GLY A 111 1.00 8.82 36.02
C GLY A 111 -0.25 9.30 35.24
N LEU A 112 -0.07 9.89 34.05
CA LEU A 112 -1.13 10.42 33.18
C LEU A 112 -1.61 9.43 32.10
N TYR A 113 -1.15 8.17 32.17
CA TYR A 113 -1.52 7.14 31.22
C TYR A 113 -2.97 6.72 31.39
N THR A 114 -3.78 6.93 30.35
CA THR A 114 -5.16 6.46 30.24
C THR A 114 -5.41 5.91 28.83
N PRO A 115 -6.46 5.09 28.61
CA PRO A 115 -6.85 4.69 27.26
C PRO A 115 -7.11 5.90 26.33
N LYS A 116 -7.68 6.98 26.87
CA LYS A 116 -7.95 8.22 26.13
C LYS A 116 -6.67 8.94 25.71
N THR A 117 -5.71 9.11 26.62
CA THR A 117 -4.41 9.74 26.28
C THR A 117 -3.61 8.87 25.33
N ARG A 118 -3.68 7.53 25.49
CA ARG A 118 -3.07 6.57 24.55
C ARG A 118 -3.61 6.72 23.13
N ASP A 119 -4.92 6.79 22.99
CA ASP A 119 -5.55 6.85 21.66
C ASP A 119 -5.35 8.23 21.02
N ALA A 120 -5.35 9.32 21.80
CA ALA A 120 -4.97 10.64 21.34
C ALA A 120 -3.53 10.69 20.81
N VAL A 121 -2.56 10.11 21.53
CA VAL A 121 -1.16 10.01 21.07
C VAL A 121 -1.07 9.23 19.75
N LYS A 122 -1.74 8.08 19.65
CA LYS A 122 -1.72 7.28 18.41
C LYS A 122 -2.32 8.04 17.23
N GLU A 123 -3.40 8.77 17.45
CA GLU A 123 -4.10 9.53 16.41
C GLU A 123 -3.27 10.74 15.93
N ALA A 124 -2.66 11.48 16.85
CA ALA A 124 -1.78 12.59 16.52
C ALA A 124 -0.56 12.11 15.71
N GLU A 125 0.11 11.05 16.16
CA GLU A 125 1.28 10.48 15.49
C GLU A 125 0.92 9.81 14.15
N PHE A 126 -0.30 9.27 14.02
CA PHE A 126 -0.81 8.77 12.74
C PHE A 126 -1.00 9.91 11.73
N THR A 127 -1.59 11.03 12.16
CA THR A 127 -1.82 12.21 11.32
C THR A 127 -0.49 12.82 10.84
N ASP A 128 0.47 13.04 11.74
CA ASP A 128 1.82 13.51 11.39
C ASP A 128 2.54 12.57 10.41
N MET A 129 2.39 11.26 10.59
CA MET A 129 2.96 10.29 9.66
C MET A 129 2.30 10.36 8.27
N CYS A 130 0.97 10.49 8.19
CA CYS A 130 0.23 10.62 6.94
C CYS A 130 0.65 11.88 6.17
N GLU A 131 0.80 13.01 6.85
CA GLU A 131 1.26 14.26 6.25
C GLU A 131 2.65 14.11 5.62
N ARG A 132 3.62 13.56 6.36
CA ARG A 132 4.97 13.30 5.83
C ARG A 132 4.96 12.32 4.65
N TRP A 133 4.08 11.33 4.70
CA TRP A 133 3.97 10.36 3.62
C TRP A 133 3.36 10.99 2.37
N ARG A 134 2.33 11.83 2.53
CA ARG A 134 1.74 12.65 1.45
C ARG A 134 2.81 13.51 0.77
N THR A 135 3.57 14.30 1.53
CA THR A 135 4.67 15.11 0.98
C THR A 135 5.72 14.27 0.24
N TYR A 136 5.96 13.04 0.66
CA TYR A 136 6.86 12.12 -0.06
C TYR A 136 6.24 11.61 -1.38
N LEU A 137 4.95 11.28 -1.37
CA LEU A 137 4.23 10.75 -2.52
C LEU A 137 3.98 11.81 -3.60
N GLU A 138 3.80 13.07 -3.21
CA GLU A 138 3.58 14.19 -4.12
C GLU A 138 4.84 14.65 -4.86
N ARG A 139 6.00 14.07 -4.55
CA ARG A 139 7.23 14.37 -5.29
C ARG A 139 7.08 13.97 -6.76
N PRO A 140 7.52 14.84 -7.69
CA PRO A 140 7.42 14.56 -9.12
C PRO A 140 8.23 13.32 -9.49
N ASN A 141 7.86 12.68 -10.60
CA ASN A 141 8.56 11.52 -11.16
C ASN A 141 8.67 10.32 -10.22
N THR A 142 7.73 10.16 -9.28
CA THR A 142 7.68 8.97 -8.43
C THR A 142 6.75 7.90 -9.00
N PRO A 143 7.14 6.61 -8.99
CA PRO A 143 6.33 5.54 -9.58
C PRO A 143 4.93 5.41 -8.94
N GLY A 144 3.94 5.07 -9.77
CA GLY A 144 2.55 4.85 -9.32
C GLY A 144 1.66 6.08 -9.38
N GLU A 145 1.97 7.04 -10.25
CA GLU A 145 1.25 8.32 -10.40
C GLU A 145 -0.27 8.15 -10.45
N TYR A 146 -0.76 7.28 -11.34
CA TYR A 146 -2.18 6.95 -11.46
C TYR A 146 -2.86 6.64 -10.12
N THR A 147 -2.27 5.71 -9.35
CA THR A 147 -2.80 5.32 -8.03
C THR A 147 -2.68 6.45 -7.02
N LYS A 148 -1.59 7.23 -7.05
CA LYS A 148 -1.40 8.35 -6.13
C LYS A 148 -2.44 9.43 -6.36
N MET A 149 -2.70 9.81 -7.60
CA MET A 149 -3.70 10.83 -7.96
C MET A 149 -5.09 10.46 -7.44
N ALA A 150 -5.45 9.17 -7.46
CA ALA A 150 -6.73 8.70 -6.95
C ALA A 150 -6.80 8.61 -5.42
N VAL A 151 -5.71 8.24 -4.74
CA VAL A 151 -5.73 7.87 -3.30
C VAL A 151 -5.20 8.96 -2.37
N VAL A 152 -4.14 9.67 -2.75
CA VAL A 152 -3.44 10.65 -1.89
C VAL A 152 -4.35 11.81 -1.43
N PRO A 153 -5.25 12.36 -2.28
CA PRO A 153 -6.20 13.38 -1.84
C PRO A 153 -7.12 12.93 -0.68
N HIS A 154 -7.31 11.63 -0.52
CA HIS A 154 -8.17 11.03 0.50
C HIS A 154 -7.40 10.09 1.43
N LEU A 155 -6.10 10.32 1.62
CA LEU A 155 -5.18 9.37 2.27
C LEU A 155 -5.70 8.86 3.63
N GLU A 156 -6.04 9.73 4.56
CA GLU A 156 -6.48 9.34 5.90
C GLU A 156 -7.76 8.52 5.87
N ASN A 157 -8.73 8.95 5.06
CA ASN A 157 -10.00 8.23 4.85
C ASN A 157 -9.76 6.86 4.24
N TRP A 158 -8.90 6.78 3.23
CA TRP A 158 -8.52 5.52 2.58
C TRP A 158 -7.82 4.57 3.55
N MET A 159 -6.91 5.07 4.39
CA MET A 159 -6.18 4.26 5.36
C MET A 159 -7.08 3.77 6.50
N LYS A 160 -8.04 4.60 6.94
CA LYS A 160 -8.96 4.29 8.06
C LYS A 160 -10.22 3.53 7.63
N ARG A 161 -10.51 3.40 6.32
CA ARG A 161 -11.74 2.78 5.84
C ARG A 161 -11.92 1.36 6.41
N LYS A 162 -13.13 1.10 6.94
CA LYS A 162 -13.51 -0.21 7.52
C LYS A 162 -14.19 -1.14 6.51
N HIS A 163 -14.70 -0.58 5.42
CA HIS A 163 -15.41 -1.28 4.36
C HIS A 163 -14.58 -1.35 3.07
N GLY A 164 -15.09 -2.13 2.12
CA GLY A 164 -14.45 -2.36 0.81
C GLY A 164 -13.27 -3.32 0.90
N SER A 165 -13.19 -4.23 -0.07
CA SER A 165 -12.06 -5.13 -0.27
C SER A 165 -11.59 -5.06 -1.71
N LEU A 166 -10.28 -5.07 -1.90
CA LEU A 166 -9.66 -5.11 -3.21
C LEU A 166 -9.69 -6.54 -3.75
N SER A 167 -10.40 -6.71 -4.87
CA SER A 167 -10.27 -7.90 -5.71
C SER A 167 -9.09 -7.75 -6.67
N PHE A 168 -8.67 -8.85 -7.27
CA PHE A 168 -7.62 -8.86 -8.29
C PHE A 168 -7.89 -7.86 -9.44
N HIS A 169 -9.12 -7.84 -9.96
CA HIS A 169 -9.50 -6.94 -11.05
C HIS A 169 -9.65 -5.49 -10.58
N LEU A 170 -10.17 -5.26 -9.36
CA LEU A 170 -10.23 -3.90 -8.82
C LEU A 170 -8.82 -3.32 -8.60
N THR A 171 -7.86 -4.13 -8.17
CA THR A 171 -6.46 -3.70 -8.08
C THR A 171 -5.85 -3.40 -9.45
N GLN A 172 -6.18 -4.17 -10.48
CA GLN A 172 -5.75 -3.88 -11.86
C GLN A 172 -6.25 -2.51 -12.31
N ILE A 173 -7.54 -2.23 -12.10
CA ILE A 173 -8.14 -0.92 -12.37
C ILE A 173 -7.40 0.19 -11.61
N LEU A 174 -7.27 0.08 -10.28
CA LEU A 174 -6.65 1.10 -9.42
C LEU A 174 -5.14 1.29 -9.64
N THR A 175 -4.51 0.42 -10.43
CA THR A 175 -3.10 0.54 -10.82
C THR A 175 -2.91 0.83 -12.30
N SER A 176 -3.98 0.85 -13.10
CA SER A 176 -3.93 0.85 -14.57
C SER A 176 -3.00 -0.25 -15.11
N HIS A 177 -3.13 -1.46 -14.54
CA HIS A 177 -2.40 -2.67 -14.92
C HIS A 177 -3.37 -3.75 -15.41
N GLY A 178 -2.85 -4.85 -15.94
CA GLY A 178 -3.66 -6.01 -16.30
C GLY A 178 -3.96 -6.04 -17.79
N CYS A 179 -5.24 -5.99 -18.15
CA CYS A 179 -5.70 -6.14 -19.54
C CYS A 179 -5.57 -4.86 -20.39
N PHE A 180 -5.36 -3.69 -19.78
CA PHE A 180 -5.30 -2.42 -20.50
C PHE A 180 -4.17 -2.40 -21.54
N ALA A 181 -4.47 -2.09 -22.79
CA ALA A 181 -3.51 -2.12 -23.90
C ALA A 181 -2.31 -1.20 -23.65
N LYS A 182 -2.51 -0.03 -23.03
CA LYS A 182 -1.41 0.86 -22.59
C LYS A 182 -0.42 0.14 -21.68
N PHE A 183 -0.92 -0.65 -20.72
CA PHE A 183 -0.07 -1.46 -19.84
C PHE A 183 0.59 -2.60 -20.61
N LEU A 184 -0.15 -3.32 -21.45
CA LEU A 184 0.36 -4.45 -22.22
C LEU A 184 1.46 -4.03 -23.21
N ARG A 185 1.31 -2.87 -23.86
CA ARG A 185 2.34 -2.26 -24.71
C ARG A 185 3.61 -1.97 -23.92
N ARG A 186 3.47 -1.34 -22.74
CA ARG A 186 4.60 -1.03 -21.86
C ARG A 186 5.42 -2.26 -21.44
N ILE A 187 4.77 -3.43 -21.31
CA ILE A 187 5.46 -4.69 -20.96
C ILE A 187 5.78 -5.57 -22.17
N GLY A 188 5.64 -5.05 -23.39
CA GLY A 188 5.98 -5.76 -24.63
C GLY A 188 5.05 -6.93 -24.96
N LYS A 189 3.82 -6.93 -24.43
CA LYS A 189 2.80 -7.96 -24.71
C LYS A 189 1.83 -7.57 -25.83
N ARG A 190 1.86 -6.31 -26.26
CA ARG A 190 1.06 -5.78 -27.37
C ARG A 190 1.88 -4.74 -28.15
N ALA A 191 1.62 -4.60 -29.45
CA ALA A 191 2.34 -3.65 -30.31
C ALA A 191 1.85 -2.19 -30.16
N ASN A 192 0.56 -2.00 -29.93
CA ASN A 192 -0.08 -0.71 -29.72
C ASN A 192 -0.82 -0.65 -28.37
N ASP A 193 -1.29 0.54 -28.01
CA ASP A 193 -2.05 0.83 -26.80
C ASP A 193 -3.51 1.18 -27.09
N SER A 194 -3.98 0.92 -28.31
CA SER A 194 -5.36 1.17 -28.72
C SER A 194 -6.34 0.23 -28.04
N CYS A 195 -7.49 0.79 -27.66
CA CYS A 195 -8.66 0.10 -27.14
C CYS A 195 -9.30 -0.74 -28.24
N ASP A 196 -9.61 -2.00 -27.91
CA ASP A 196 -10.20 -2.95 -28.87
C ASP A 196 -11.62 -2.56 -29.29
N PHE A 197 -12.27 -1.66 -28.54
CA PHE A 197 -13.65 -1.26 -28.79
C PHE A 197 -13.78 0.06 -29.56
N CYS A 198 -12.88 1.02 -29.34
CA CYS A 198 -13.02 2.36 -29.95
C CYS A 198 -11.72 2.94 -30.52
N GLY A 199 -10.59 2.22 -30.47
CA GLY A 199 -9.32 2.63 -31.08
C GLY A 199 -8.48 3.66 -30.30
N GLU A 200 -9.08 4.38 -29.35
CA GLU A 200 -8.42 5.34 -28.46
C GLU A 200 -7.41 4.68 -27.49
N GLU A 201 -6.58 5.45 -26.78
CA GLU A 201 -5.61 4.89 -25.83
C GLU A 201 -6.31 4.14 -24.67
N ASP A 202 -6.07 2.84 -24.55
CA ASP A 202 -6.70 1.99 -23.53
C ASP A 202 -5.97 2.06 -22.18
N SER A 203 -6.49 2.95 -21.34
CA SER A 203 -6.15 3.04 -19.93
C SER A 203 -7.31 2.61 -19.03
N ALA A 204 -7.05 2.40 -17.73
CA ALA A 204 -8.11 2.16 -16.77
C ALA A 204 -9.13 3.32 -16.69
N ILE A 205 -8.70 4.57 -16.81
CA ILE A 205 -9.62 5.73 -16.87
C ILE A 205 -10.45 5.66 -18.14
N HIS A 206 -9.83 5.36 -19.28
CA HIS A 206 -10.53 5.24 -20.55
C HIS A 206 -11.64 4.20 -20.47
N THR A 207 -11.32 2.98 -20.03
CA THR A 207 -12.29 1.90 -19.88
C THR A 207 -13.44 2.28 -18.92
N LEU A 208 -13.14 2.98 -17.82
CA LEU A 208 -14.15 3.32 -16.80
C LEU A 208 -15.04 4.51 -17.16
N CYS A 209 -14.49 5.52 -17.82
CA CYS A 209 -15.10 6.86 -17.88
C CYS A 209 -15.32 7.38 -19.30
N GLU A 210 -14.57 6.90 -20.29
CA GLU A 210 -14.49 7.56 -21.61
C GLU A 210 -14.97 6.65 -22.74
N CYS A 211 -14.70 5.36 -22.64
CA CYS A 211 -14.92 4.40 -23.71
C CYS A 211 -16.42 4.26 -24.06
N PRO A 212 -16.82 4.57 -25.31
CA PRO A 212 -18.21 4.54 -25.73
C PRO A 212 -18.90 3.17 -25.62
N ALA A 213 -18.12 2.10 -25.66
CA ALA A 213 -18.63 0.74 -25.53
C ALA A 213 -19.36 0.50 -24.19
N TRP A 214 -19.06 1.28 -23.16
CA TRP A 214 -19.66 1.18 -21.84
C TRP A 214 -20.71 2.26 -21.57
N TYR A 215 -21.17 2.99 -22.59
CA TYR A 215 -22.27 3.94 -22.40
C TYR A 215 -23.58 3.22 -22.06
N PRO A 216 -24.41 3.78 -21.16
CA PRO A 216 -25.67 3.15 -20.72
C PRO A 216 -26.60 2.77 -21.87
N SER A 217 -26.52 3.44 -23.01
CA SER A 217 -27.27 3.13 -24.23
C SER A 217 -27.00 1.74 -24.80
N HIS A 218 -25.88 1.10 -24.44
CA HIS A 218 -25.46 -0.22 -24.94
C HIS A 218 -25.81 -1.39 -24.01
N PHE A 219 -26.28 -1.11 -22.78
CA PHE A 219 -26.76 -2.13 -21.84
C PHE A 219 -28.29 -2.08 -21.76
N ARG A 220 -28.96 -2.67 -22.74
CA ARG A 220 -30.38 -3.03 -22.67
C ARG A 220 -30.53 -4.53 -22.56
#